data_AF-A0A8C0HHI0-F1
#
_entry.id   AF-A0A8C0HHI0-F1
#
_cell.length_a   1.000
_cell.length_b   1.000
_cell.length_c   1.000
_cell.angle_alpha   90.00
_cell.angle_beta   90.00
_cell.angle_gamma   90.00
#
_symmetry.space_group_name_H-M   'P 1'
#
loop_
_entity.id
_entity.type
_entity.pdbx_description
1 polymer ?
#
loop_
_entity_poly.entity_id
_entity_poly.type
_entity_poly.pdbx_seq_one_letter_code
_entity_poly.pdbx_strand_id
1 'polypeptide(L)'
;VKILDVGCGGGLLSEPEGSLFITTINKTQLSYVLGIVVAEKIMGIVPEGTHEWEKFVPPEELERLLESNGLSVKTVNGMLYNPLSGSWSWMESTSVNYAMHAVKSGLQGQSSPTDVPSEMESEQPSATAGTTM
;
A
#
# COMPACT_ATOMS: atom_id res chain seq x y z
N VAL A 1 -5.26 -19.69 14.54
CA VAL A 1 -5.65 -18.75 13.46
C VAL A 1 -4.39 -18.38 12.71
N LYS A 2 -4.43 -18.30 11.36
CA LYS A 2 -3.22 -18.09 10.54
C LYS A 2 -2.60 -16.72 10.83
N ILE A 3 -1.28 -16.71 10.99
CA ILE A 3 -0.46 -15.50 10.90
C ILE A 3 -0.66 -14.97 9.47
N LEU A 4 -0.97 -13.68 9.34
CA LEU A 4 -1.17 -13.07 8.03
C LEU A 4 0.20 -12.73 7.45
N ASP A 5 0.69 -13.68 6.65
CA ASP A 5 1.71 -13.50 5.64
C ASP A 5 1.52 -12.16 4.90
N VAL A 6 2.61 -11.48 4.52
CA VAL A 6 2.55 -10.38 3.54
C VAL A 6 2.23 -11.01 2.19
N GLY A 7 0.95 -11.30 1.99
CA GLY A 7 0.41 -12.09 0.90
C GLY A 7 0.54 -11.34 -0.42
N CYS A 8 1.75 -11.36 -0.99
CA CYS A 8 2.06 -10.87 -2.32
C CYS A 8 1.50 -11.83 -3.39
N GLY A 9 0.20 -12.09 -3.32
CA GLY A 9 -0.55 -12.67 -4.43
C GLY A 9 -0.70 -11.61 -5.50
N GLY A 10 0.24 -11.54 -6.46
CA GLY A 10 0.27 -10.49 -7.49
C GLY A 10 -1.03 -10.33 -8.30
N GLY A 11 -1.89 -11.35 -8.33
CA GLY A 11 -3.24 -11.25 -8.88
C GLY A 11 -4.19 -10.35 -8.06
N LEU A 12 -4.10 -10.33 -6.73
CA LEU A 12 -5.06 -9.59 -5.89
C LEU A 12 -4.92 -8.06 -6.02
N LEU A 13 -3.70 -7.57 -6.29
CA LEU A 13 -3.44 -6.16 -6.64
C LEU A 13 -3.60 -5.87 -8.13
N SER A 14 -3.79 -6.90 -8.98
CA SER A 14 -4.07 -6.72 -10.41
C SER A 14 -5.54 -6.35 -10.61
N GLU A 15 -6.45 -7.00 -9.89
CA GLU A 15 -7.88 -6.72 -9.93
C GLU A 15 -8.23 -5.26 -9.57
N PRO A 16 -9.31 -4.68 -10.13
CA PRO A 16 -9.92 -3.45 -9.61
C PRO A 16 -10.31 -3.62 -8.13
N GLU A 17 -10.14 -2.57 -7.32
CA GLU A 17 -10.51 -2.55 -5.89
C GLU A 17 -9.81 -3.62 -5.01
N GLY A 18 -8.72 -4.21 -5.49
CA GLY A 18 -7.90 -5.19 -4.78
C GLY A 18 -7.48 -4.73 -3.38
N SER A 19 -7.70 -5.57 -2.37
CA SER A 19 -7.35 -5.29 -0.96
C SER A 19 -5.93 -5.74 -0.61
N LEU A 20 -5.23 -4.90 0.15
CA LEU A 20 -3.93 -5.15 0.74
C LEU A 20 -4.02 -5.10 2.27
N PHE A 21 -3.47 -6.12 2.94
CA PHE A 21 -3.36 -6.16 4.39
C PHE A 21 -1.90 -6.29 4.78
N ILE A 22 -1.45 -5.44 5.70
CA ILE A 22 -0.06 -5.41 6.21
C ILE A 22 -0.12 -5.49 7.73
N THR A 23 0.76 -6.27 8.35
CA THR A 23 1.04 -6.20 9.79
C THR A 23 2.51 -5.91 10.02
N THR A 24 2.83 -4.96 10.89
CA THR A 24 4.23 -4.60 11.18
C THR A 24 4.39 -3.97 12.57
N ILE A 25 5.63 -3.72 12.98
CA ILE A 25 6.00 -3.08 14.23
C ILE A 25 6.19 -1.57 13.99
N ASN A 26 5.52 -0.76 14.80
CA ASN A 26 5.61 0.70 14.75
C ASN A 26 6.99 1.16 15.24
N LYS A 27 7.55 2.25 14.71
CA LYS A 27 8.82 2.83 15.17
C LYS A 27 8.60 3.76 16.39
N THR A 28 8.25 3.18 17.55
CA THR A 28 8.10 3.92 18.83
C THR A 28 9.07 3.46 19.91
N GLN A 29 9.35 4.31 20.90
CA GLN A 29 10.20 3.90 22.04
C GLN A 29 9.61 2.71 22.82
N LEU A 30 8.28 2.55 22.83
CA LEU A 30 7.60 1.44 23.49
C LEU A 30 7.79 0.12 22.72
N SER A 31 7.72 0.15 21.39
CA SER A 31 7.97 -1.04 20.57
C SER A 31 9.44 -1.46 20.59
N TYR A 32 10.39 -0.51 20.66
CA TYR A 32 11.80 -0.81 20.90
C TYR A 32 12.00 -1.57 22.23
N VAL A 33 11.42 -1.05 23.32
CA VAL A 33 11.55 -1.67 24.64
C VAL A 33 10.89 -3.05 24.65
N LEU A 34 9.64 -3.19 24.20
CA LEU A 34 8.93 -4.46 24.28
C LEU A 34 9.44 -5.51 23.27
N GLY A 35 9.64 -5.10 22.01
CA GLY A 35 9.99 -6.00 20.90
C GLY A 35 11.45 -6.41 20.86
N ILE A 36 12.38 -5.54 21.25
CA ILE A 36 13.83 -5.85 21.26
C ILE A 36 14.29 -6.13 22.69
N VAL A 37 14.22 -5.15 23.58
CA VAL A 37 14.85 -5.27 24.91
C VAL A 37 14.19 -6.37 25.74
N VAL A 38 12.86 -6.39 25.83
CA VAL A 38 12.15 -7.36 26.65
C VAL A 38 12.03 -8.71 25.93
N ALA A 39 11.55 -8.77 24.68
CA ALA A 39 11.28 -10.04 24.02
C ALA A 39 12.55 -10.83 23.62
N GLU A 40 13.62 -10.18 23.14
CA GLU A 40 14.87 -10.85 22.79
C GLU A 40 15.79 -11.01 24.01
N LYS A 41 16.14 -9.89 24.67
CA LYS A 41 17.28 -9.88 25.62
C LYS A 41 16.91 -10.30 27.05
N ILE A 42 15.67 -10.10 27.48
CA ILE A 42 15.22 -10.44 28.85
C ILE A 42 14.43 -11.75 28.86
N MET A 43 13.46 -11.91 27.97
CA MET A 43 12.56 -13.08 27.95
C MET A 43 13.00 -14.21 27.02
N GLY A 44 13.89 -13.94 26.04
CA GLY A 44 14.38 -14.96 25.10
C GLY A 44 13.28 -15.62 24.25
N ILE A 45 12.18 -14.91 23.96
CA ILE A 45 11.02 -15.42 23.18
C ILE A 45 11.43 -15.67 21.73
N VAL A 46 12.31 -14.81 21.22
CA VAL A 46 12.88 -14.84 19.87
C VAL A 46 14.40 -14.65 19.96
N PRO A 47 15.19 -15.15 18.99
CA PRO A 47 16.63 -14.94 18.94
C PRO A 47 17.02 -13.46 18.93
N GLU A 48 18.16 -13.11 19.53
CA GLU A 48 18.70 -11.74 19.45
C GLU A 48 18.99 -11.35 17.99
N GLY A 49 18.58 -10.13 17.61
CA GLY A 49 18.67 -9.64 16.23
C GLY A 49 17.47 -10.02 15.36
N THR A 50 16.40 -10.60 15.92
CA THR A 50 15.15 -10.85 15.17
C THR A 50 14.50 -9.53 14.74
N HIS A 51 14.56 -8.51 15.57
CA HIS A 51 13.99 -7.20 15.30
C HIS A 51 15.07 -6.12 15.17
N GLU A 52 15.27 -5.62 13.94
CA GLU A 52 16.14 -4.48 13.68
C GLU A 52 15.33 -3.18 13.77
N TRP A 53 15.60 -2.37 14.79
CA TRP A 53 14.90 -1.10 15.05
C TRP A 53 14.78 -0.18 13.83
N GLU A 54 15.81 -0.12 12.98
CA GLU A 54 15.78 0.76 11.82
C GLU A 54 14.77 0.34 10.74
N LYS A 55 14.35 -0.94 10.73
CA LYS A 55 13.35 -1.49 9.81
C LYS A 55 11.90 -1.34 10.32
N PHE A 56 11.69 -0.81 11.52
CA PHE A 56 10.34 -0.50 12.01
C PHE A 56 9.80 0.70 11.25
N VAL A 57 8.48 0.74 11.01
CA VAL A 57 7.84 1.76 10.15
C VAL A 57 6.70 2.43 10.93
N PRO A 58 6.65 3.76 11.02
CA PRO A 58 5.47 4.47 11.53
C PRO A 58 4.23 4.24 10.64
N PRO A 59 3.02 4.09 11.22
CA PRO A 59 1.78 4.01 10.46
C PRO A 59 1.63 5.12 9.42
N GLU A 60 2.00 6.35 9.78
CA GLU A 60 1.87 7.55 8.95
C GLU A 60 2.85 7.56 7.76
N GLU A 61 3.98 6.87 7.88
CA GLU A 61 4.95 6.69 6.79
C GLU A 61 4.45 5.62 5.81
N LEU A 62 3.95 4.50 6.33
CA LEU A 62 3.37 3.43 5.51
C LEU A 62 2.11 3.90 4.77
N GLU A 63 1.25 4.69 5.42
CA GLU A 63 0.06 5.29 4.83
C GLU A 63 0.42 6.18 3.64
N ARG A 64 1.35 7.13 3.81
CA ARG A 64 1.86 7.97 2.71
C ARG A 64 2.46 7.15 1.56
N LEU A 65 3.17 6.07 1.88
CA LEU A 65 3.76 5.19 0.86
C LEU A 65 2.67 4.48 0.05
N LEU A 66 1.62 3.99 0.69
CA LEU A 66 0.49 3.34 0.01
C LEU A 66 -0.32 4.34 -0.82
N GLU A 67 -0.61 5.52 -0.28
CA GLU A 67 -1.37 6.58 -0.96
C GLU A 67 -0.63 7.11 -2.19
N SER A 68 0.67 7.37 -2.08
CA SER A 68 1.51 7.78 -3.23
C SER A 68 1.62 6.71 -4.33
N ASN A 69 1.31 5.45 -4.03
CA ASN A 69 1.24 4.34 -4.98
C ASN A 69 -0.20 4.00 -5.42
N GLY A 70 -1.17 4.87 -5.13
CA GLY A 70 -2.55 4.74 -5.61
C GLY A 70 -3.42 3.77 -4.80
N LEU A 71 -3.05 3.43 -3.56
CA LEU A 71 -3.92 2.70 -2.63
C LEU A 71 -4.55 3.67 -1.62
N SER A 72 -5.84 3.52 -1.33
CA SER A 72 -6.51 4.24 -0.25
C SER A 72 -6.49 3.39 1.01
N VAL A 73 -5.83 3.87 2.07
CA VAL A 73 -5.90 3.27 3.40
C VAL A 73 -7.34 3.39 3.92
N LYS A 74 -7.86 2.30 4.50
CA LYS A 74 -9.23 2.23 5.05
C LYS A 74 -9.24 2.09 6.57
N THR A 75 -8.29 1.32 7.11
CA THR A 75 -8.29 0.94 8.51
C THR A 75 -6.86 0.77 9.01
N VAL A 76 -6.57 1.28 10.21
CA VAL A 76 -5.33 1.01 10.96
C VAL A 76 -5.73 0.62 12.37
N ASN A 77 -5.29 -0.55 12.84
CA ASN A 77 -5.60 -1.07 14.18
C ASN A 77 -4.33 -1.53 14.89
N GLY A 78 -4.22 -1.24 16.18
CA GLY A 78 -3.14 -1.75 17.02
C GLY A 78 -3.23 -3.26 17.23
N MET A 79 -2.08 -3.87 17.49
CA MET A 79 -1.95 -5.28 17.85
C MET A 79 -0.92 -5.48 18.96
N LEU A 80 -1.24 -6.34 19.92
CA LEU A 80 -0.33 -6.74 20.99
C LEU A 80 -0.27 -8.27 21.11
N TYR A 81 0.94 -8.79 21.29
CA TYR A 81 1.18 -10.21 21.57
C TYR A 81 1.27 -10.43 23.08
N ASN A 82 0.52 -11.40 23.60
CA ASN A 82 0.66 -11.88 24.97
C ASN A 82 1.51 -13.16 24.98
N PRO A 83 2.73 -13.12 25.55
CA PRO A 83 3.64 -14.27 25.56
C PRO A 83 3.20 -15.38 26.53
N LEU A 84 2.39 -15.06 27.55
CA LEU A 84 1.93 -16.04 28.53
C LEU A 84 0.82 -16.95 27.97
N SER A 85 -0.04 -16.41 27.12
CA SER A 85 -1.10 -17.16 26.43
C SER A 85 -0.76 -17.54 24.99
N GLY A 86 0.37 -17.06 24.47
CA GLY A 86 0.79 -17.25 23.07
C GLY A 86 -0.15 -16.61 22.05
N SER A 87 -0.96 -15.62 22.44
CA SER A 87 -2.07 -15.11 21.64
C SER A 87 -1.92 -13.63 21.29
N TRP A 88 -2.36 -13.26 20.08
CA TRP A 88 -2.49 -11.88 19.65
C TRP A 88 -3.84 -11.28 20.08
N SER A 89 -3.89 -9.97 20.28
CA SER A 89 -5.11 -9.21 20.58
C SER A 89 -5.11 -7.87 19.86
N TRP A 90 -6.29 -7.43 19.43
CA TRP A 90 -6.52 -6.13 18.82
C TRP A 90 -6.49 -5.02 19.89
N MET A 91 -5.94 -3.88 19.53
CA MET A 91 -5.79 -2.70 20.37
C MET A 91 -6.25 -1.46 19.60
N GLU A 92 -6.72 -0.43 20.31
CA GLU A 92 -6.93 0.90 19.72
C GLU A 92 -5.59 1.60 19.43
N SER A 93 -4.58 1.40 20.29
CA SER A 93 -3.27 2.03 20.15
C SER A 93 -2.32 1.25 19.25
N THR A 94 -1.77 1.92 18.25
CA THR A 94 -0.72 1.44 17.33
C THR A 94 0.70 1.44 17.93
N SER A 95 0.87 1.76 19.22
CA SER A 95 2.19 2.04 19.83
C SER A 95 3.20 0.89 19.81
N VAL A 96 2.78 -0.35 19.54
CA VAL A 96 3.67 -1.53 19.49
C VAL A 96 3.65 -2.16 18.09
N ASN A 97 2.64 -2.96 17.78
CA ASN A 97 2.40 -3.49 16.45
C ASN A 97 1.09 -2.91 15.92
N TYR A 98 0.89 -2.97 14.61
CA TYR A 98 -0.38 -2.61 13.98
C TYR A 98 -0.65 -3.43 12.73
N ALA A 99 -1.94 -3.54 12.39
CA ALA A 99 -2.42 -3.96 11.09
C ALA A 99 -2.93 -2.74 10.31
N MET A 100 -2.73 -2.75 9.00
CA MET A 100 -3.25 -1.75 8.07
C MET A 100 -3.98 -2.46 6.92
N HIS A 101 -5.17 -1.97 6.59
CA HIS A 101 -5.92 -2.36 5.39
C HIS A 101 -5.96 -1.19 4.43
N ALA A 102 -5.57 -1.43 3.18
CA ALA A 102 -5.71 -0.50 2.08
C ALA A 102 -6.38 -1.20 0.89
N VAL A 103 -6.97 -0.41 -0.02
CA VAL A 103 -7.52 -0.92 -1.28
C VAL A 103 -6.92 -0.15 -2.44
N LYS A 104 -6.68 -0.83 -3.56
CA LYS A 104 -6.28 -0.19 -4.80
C LYS A 104 -7.36 0.80 -5.24
N SER A 105 -7.03 2.09 -5.29
CA SER A 105 -7.92 3.08 -5.88
C SER A 105 -8.03 2.80 -7.37
N GLY A 106 -9.25 2.65 -7.88
CA GLY A 106 -9.47 2.51 -9.33
C GLY A 106 -8.84 3.69 -10.06
N LEU A 107 -8.05 3.41 -11.09
CA LEU A 107 -7.41 4.44 -11.92
C LEU A 107 -8.47 5.38 -12.50
N GLN A 108 -8.55 6.62 -11.99
CA GLN A 108 -8.86 7.73 -12.90
C GLN A 108 -7.65 7.87 -13.82
N GLY A 109 -7.90 7.82 -15.13
CA GLY A 109 -6.85 7.62 -16.11
C GLY A 109 -5.76 8.68 -16.04
N GLN A 110 -4.49 8.25 -16.02
CA GLN A 110 -3.42 9.10 -16.51
C GLN A 110 -3.58 9.24 -18.02
N SER A 111 -4.32 10.27 -18.44
CA SER A 111 -4.31 10.70 -19.84
C SER A 111 -2.98 11.38 -20.13
N SER A 112 -2.03 10.64 -20.69
CA SER A 112 -0.81 11.19 -21.27
C SER A 112 -1.17 12.31 -22.26
N PRO A 113 -0.64 13.53 -22.12
CA PRO A 113 -1.04 14.67 -22.95
C PRO A 113 -0.29 14.65 -24.31
N THR A 114 -0.42 13.59 -25.08
CA THR A 114 0.11 13.50 -26.46
C THR A 114 -0.77 12.61 -27.35
N ASP A 115 -1.95 13.11 -27.71
CA ASP A 115 -2.60 12.77 -28.98
C ASP A 115 -3.34 14.01 -29.48
N VAL A 116 -2.64 14.81 -30.30
CA VAL A 116 -3.22 15.95 -31.00
C VAL A 116 -3.93 15.41 -32.24
N PRO A 117 -5.23 15.63 -32.43
CA PRO A 117 -5.89 15.26 -33.68
C PRO A 117 -5.31 16.12 -34.81
N SER A 118 -4.62 15.48 -35.76
CA SER A 118 -4.30 16.13 -37.04
C SER A 118 -5.63 16.40 -37.76
N GLU A 119 -5.95 17.68 -37.93
CA GLU A 119 -7.17 18.11 -38.58
C GLU A 119 -7.22 17.61 -40.05
N MET A 120 -8.41 17.24 -40.50
CA MET A 120 -8.66 16.97 -41.91
C MET A 120 -8.74 18.30 -42.66
N GLU A 121 -7.65 18.72 -43.31
CA GLU A 121 -7.73 19.86 -44.22
C GLU A 121 -8.26 19.39 -45.59
N SER A 122 -9.31 20.06 -46.05
CA SER A 122 -10.07 19.71 -47.25
C SER A 122 -9.64 20.62 -48.41
N GLU A 123 -9.14 20.03 -49.49
CA GLU A 123 -8.93 20.79 -50.73
C GLU A 123 -10.28 21.13 -51.39
N GLN A 124 -10.47 22.41 -51.69
CA GLN A 124 -11.66 22.98 -52.35
C GLN A 124 -11.48 23.13 -53.88
N PRO A 125 -12.56 23.35 -54.66
CA PRO A 125 -12.59 23.09 -56.11
C PRO A 125 -12.32 24.32 -57.01
N SER A 126 -12.54 24.13 -58.33
CA SER A 126 -12.50 25.10 -59.48
C SER A 126 -11.24 24.90 -60.36
N ALA A 127 -11.24 24.92 -61.71
CA ALA A 127 -12.24 25.22 -62.76
C ALA A 127 -11.92 24.38 -64.05
N THR A 128 -12.57 24.46 -65.23
CA THR A 128 -13.63 25.32 -65.81
C THR A 128 -14.46 24.57 -66.90
N ALA A 129 -14.97 25.27 -67.92
CA ALA A 129 -16.01 24.90 -68.90
C ALA A 129 -15.56 24.44 -70.32
N GLY A 130 -16.53 23.88 -71.08
CA GLY A 130 -16.59 23.77 -72.56
C GLY A 130 -17.30 22.46 -73.04
N THR A 131 -18.51 22.45 -73.64
CA THR A 131 -18.89 22.85 -75.03
C THR A 131 -18.33 21.86 -76.08
N THR A 132 -19.08 21.18 -76.98
CA THR A 132 -20.52 21.21 -77.37
C THR A 132 -20.88 20.02 -78.30
N MET A 133 -22.20 19.72 -78.44
CA MET A 133 -22.90 18.83 -79.40
C MET A 133 -22.78 17.31 -79.23
#